data_AF-A0A7V9CQA9-F1
#
_entry.id   AF-A0A7V9CQA9-F1
#
_cell.length_a   1.000
_cell.length_b   1.000
_cell.length_c   1.000
_cell.angle_alpha   90.00
_cell.angle_beta   90.00
_cell.angle_gamma   90.00
#
_symmetry.space_group_name_H-M   'P 1'
#
loop_
_entity.id
_entity.type
_entity.pdbx_description
1 polymer ?
#
loop_
_entity_poly.entity_id
_entity_poly.type
_entity_poly.pdbx_seq_one_letter_code
_entity_poly.pdbx_strand_id
1 'polypeptide(L)'
;MSLAALELEQPGASASSTRPIAASVRTGGDRTRRRHRPRSPEPGNPVPKLDSPAVPLSGKRILITGGAGFIGTTLGRRLVDDNHLVVVDNLHRDALTDSDLAEHPNLEFHQGDVLDAELLLELAHGATHVVHCAAIAGVDTVIESPVRTMRVNLIGTYNVLEAAVATKQTVERLIEFSTSEVFGTHAYNVREGHVTTTGSVGEARWTYAVSKLAGEHMAHAYHDELNLPTVTVRPFNV
;
A
#
# COMPACT_ATOMS: atom_id res chain seq x y z
N MET A 1 33.98 14.99 7.34
CA MET A 1 32.99 14.38 8.25
C MET A 1 32.77 12.95 7.79
N SER A 2 33.10 12.01 8.67
CA SER A 2 33.33 10.59 8.40
C SER A 2 32.01 9.80 8.35
N LEU A 3 31.82 8.95 7.34
CA LEU A 3 30.92 7.80 7.41
C LEU A 3 31.74 6.63 7.99
N ALA A 4 31.39 6.20 9.20
CA ALA A 4 31.94 5.00 9.82
C ALA A 4 31.15 3.78 9.32
N ALA A 5 31.79 2.94 8.52
CA ALA A 5 31.39 1.55 8.29
C ALA A 5 31.90 0.71 9.47
N LEU A 6 31.02 -0.06 10.11
CA LEU A 6 31.41 -1.03 11.13
C LEU A 6 32.16 -2.20 10.48
N GLU A 7 33.40 -2.40 10.93
CA GLU A 7 34.25 -3.57 10.66
C GLU A 7 33.75 -4.79 11.46
N LEU A 8 33.67 -5.95 10.81
CA LEU A 8 33.61 -7.26 11.45
C LEU A 8 34.96 -7.95 11.23
N GLU A 9 35.72 -8.13 12.31
CA GLU A 9 37.00 -8.84 12.33
C GLU A 9 36.84 -10.35 12.05
N GLN A 10 37.80 -10.89 11.28
CA GLN A 10 38.04 -12.32 11.07
C GLN A 10 39.41 -12.68 11.68
N PRO A 11 39.59 -13.83 12.34
CA PRO A 11 40.92 -14.29 12.72
C PRO A 11 41.48 -15.39 11.78
N GLY A 12 42.70 -15.16 11.29
CA GLY A 12 43.81 -16.13 11.35
C GLY A 12 43.96 -17.16 10.22
N ALA A 13 45.06 -17.01 9.46
CA ALA A 13 45.47 -17.84 8.32
C ALA A 13 46.18 -19.15 8.69
N SER A 14 46.14 -20.14 7.78
CA SER A 14 47.33 -20.94 7.41
C SER A 14 47.17 -21.56 6.01
N ALA A 15 48.26 -21.57 5.24
CA ALA A 15 48.32 -22.04 3.85
C ALA A 15 48.89 -23.46 3.77
N SER A 16 48.39 -24.31 2.86
CA SER A 16 49.26 -25.12 1.97
C SER A 16 48.49 -25.88 0.87
N SER A 17 49.16 -25.95 -0.28
CA SER A 17 49.15 -27.07 -1.25
C SER A 17 48.00 -27.19 -2.27
N THR A 18 48.26 -26.62 -3.45
CA THR A 18 47.63 -26.89 -4.76
C THR A 18 47.83 -28.32 -5.27
N ARG A 19 46.74 -28.97 -5.72
CA ARG A 19 46.75 -29.96 -6.81
C ARG A 19 45.47 -29.84 -7.66
N PRO A 20 45.53 -29.99 -9.00
CA PRO A 20 44.38 -29.82 -9.88
C PRO A 20 43.53 -31.10 -9.91
N ILE A 21 42.20 -30.96 -9.91
CA ILE A 21 41.30 -32.10 -10.14
C ILE A 21 40.76 -32.00 -11.56
N ALA A 22 41.14 -33.01 -12.35
CA ALA A 22 40.74 -33.23 -13.73
C ALA A 22 39.24 -33.46 -13.88
N ALA A 23 38.69 -32.95 -14.99
CA ALA A 23 37.37 -33.28 -15.46
C ALA A 23 37.26 -34.79 -15.74
N SER A 24 36.26 -35.45 -15.16
CA SER A 24 35.77 -36.73 -15.65
C SER A 24 34.28 -36.61 -15.95
N VAL A 25 33.97 -36.60 -17.23
CA VAL A 25 32.61 -36.73 -17.76
C VAL A 25 32.17 -38.17 -17.50
N ARG A 26 31.13 -38.37 -16.68
CA ARG A 26 30.36 -39.61 -16.66
C ARG A 26 29.01 -39.37 -17.30
N THR A 27 28.82 -40.01 -18.44
CA THR A 27 27.57 -40.15 -19.16
C THR A 27 26.63 -41.13 -18.48
N GLY A 28 25.32 -40.87 -18.58
CA GLY A 28 24.29 -41.92 -18.60
C GLY A 28 23.67 -42.31 -17.26
N GLY A 29 22.50 -41.75 -16.98
CA GLY A 29 21.61 -42.21 -15.92
C GLY A 29 20.23 -41.60 -16.10
N ASP A 30 19.42 -42.22 -16.96
CA ASP A 30 18.03 -41.88 -17.25
C ASP A 30 17.21 -41.81 -15.96
N ARG A 31 16.87 -40.58 -15.55
CA ARG A 31 15.87 -40.32 -14.52
C ARG A 31 14.77 -39.51 -15.18
N THR A 32 13.69 -40.19 -15.50
CA THR A 32 12.41 -39.64 -15.94
C THR A 32 12.07 -38.37 -15.15
N ARG A 33 12.24 -37.20 -15.78
CA ARG A 33 11.78 -35.92 -15.26
C ARG A 33 10.25 -35.97 -15.21
N ARG A 34 9.68 -36.28 -14.04
CA ARG A 34 8.29 -35.93 -13.74
C ARG A 34 8.16 -34.42 -13.92
N ARG A 35 7.50 -34.00 -15.00
CA ARG A 35 7.13 -32.60 -15.21
C ARG A 35 6.25 -32.20 -14.02
N HIS A 36 6.76 -31.33 -13.16
CA HIS A 36 5.93 -30.65 -12.17
C HIS A 36 4.92 -29.81 -12.97
N ARG A 37 3.68 -30.31 -13.12
CA ARG A 37 2.57 -29.46 -13.53
C ARG A 37 2.38 -28.43 -12.40
N PRO A 38 2.40 -27.12 -12.68
CA PRO A 38 1.95 -26.14 -11.69
C PRO A 38 0.52 -26.50 -11.30
N ARG A 39 0.25 -26.54 -10.00
CA ARG A 39 -1.12 -26.71 -9.50
C ARG A 39 -1.97 -25.58 -10.07
N SER A 40 -3.12 -25.92 -10.63
CA SER A 40 -4.16 -24.95 -10.93
C SER A 40 -4.45 -24.15 -9.66
N PRO A 41 -4.63 -22.82 -9.73
CA PRO A 41 -5.01 -22.05 -8.55
C PRO A 41 -6.29 -22.66 -7.99
N GLU A 42 -6.24 -23.09 -6.73
CA GLU A 42 -7.41 -23.52 -5.99
C GLU A 42 -8.45 -22.39 -6.07
N PRO A 43 -9.74 -22.69 -6.32
CA PRO A 43 -10.78 -21.67 -6.30
C PRO A 43 -10.74 -20.99 -4.93
N GLY A 44 -10.33 -19.72 -4.90
CA GLY A 44 -10.22 -18.95 -3.68
C GLY A 44 -11.48 -19.07 -2.85
N ASN A 45 -11.31 -19.17 -1.52
CA ASN A 45 -12.39 -19.31 -0.55
C ASN A 45 -13.51 -18.31 -0.90
N PRO A 46 -14.79 -18.72 -0.85
CA PRO A 46 -15.89 -17.79 -1.13
C PRO A 46 -15.74 -16.57 -0.22
N VAL A 47 -15.73 -15.39 -0.83
CA VAL A 47 -15.81 -14.12 -0.09
C VAL A 47 -17.06 -14.23 0.78
N PRO A 48 -16.95 -14.06 2.12
CA PRO A 48 -18.12 -14.10 2.99
C PRO A 48 -19.15 -13.14 2.41
N LYS A 49 -20.37 -13.62 2.15
CA LYS A 49 -21.46 -12.70 1.86
C LYS A 49 -21.59 -11.80 3.08
N LEU A 50 -21.63 -10.49 2.88
CA LEU A 50 -22.06 -9.55 3.92
C LEU A 50 -23.56 -9.83 4.18
N ASP A 51 -23.83 -10.88 4.95
CA ASP A 51 -25.18 -11.32 5.31
C ASP A 51 -25.77 -10.47 6.46
N SER A 52 -25.00 -9.50 6.98
CA SER A 52 -25.46 -8.52 7.95
C SER A 52 -25.84 -7.21 7.24
N PRO A 53 -26.99 -6.57 7.58
CA PRO A 53 -27.23 -5.20 7.16
C PRO A 53 -26.03 -4.36 7.58
N ALA A 54 -25.47 -3.58 6.65
CA ALA A 54 -24.37 -2.69 6.95
C ALA A 54 -24.80 -1.80 8.13
N VAL A 55 -24.12 -1.94 9.26
CA VAL A 55 -24.34 -1.06 10.40
C VAL A 55 -23.98 0.35 9.92
N PRO A 56 -24.88 1.35 10.04
CA PRO A 56 -24.57 2.71 9.64
C PRO A 56 -23.32 3.20 10.39
N LEU A 57 -22.35 3.75 9.65
CA LEU A 57 -21.15 4.33 10.25
C LEU A 57 -21.50 5.73 10.76
N SER A 58 -21.66 5.88 12.08
CA SER A 58 -22.04 7.14 12.71
C SER A 58 -21.20 7.44 13.97
N GLY A 59 -21.05 8.71 14.30
CA GLY A 59 -20.34 9.20 15.48
C GLY A 59 -18.83 8.96 15.42
N LYS A 60 -18.26 8.75 14.23
CA LYS A 60 -16.83 8.49 14.05
C LYS A 60 -16.05 9.76 13.80
N ARG A 61 -14.80 9.79 14.26
CA ARG A 61 -13.76 10.71 13.77
C ARG A 61 -12.96 10.00 12.70
N ILE A 62 -13.02 10.51 11.47
CA ILE A 62 -12.45 9.86 10.28
C ILE A 62 -11.37 10.75 9.69
N LEU A 63 -10.12 10.31 9.74
CA LEU A 63 -9.02 10.95 9.02
C LEU A 63 -9.01 10.47 7.57
N ILE A 64 -9.08 11.38 6.61
CA ILE A 64 -9.01 11.09 5.18
C ILE A 64 -7.80 11.83 4.59
N THR A 65 -6.77 11.07 4.23
CA THR A 65 -5.65 11.63 3.45
C THR A 65 -5.97 11.55 1.97
N GLY A 66 -5.61 12.57 1.19
CA GLY A 66 -6.04 12.66 -0.20
C GLY A 66 -7.53 12.98 -0.31
N GLY A 67 -8.09 13.61 0.71
CA GLY A 67 -9.54 13.83 0.84
C GLY A 67 -10.09 14.90 -0.10
N ALA A 68 -9.21 15.71 -0.70
CA ALA A 68 -9.61 16.64 -1.77
C ALA A 68 -9.57 16.00 -3.16
N GLY A 69 -9.11 14.75 -3.30
CA GLY A 69 -9.23 13.99 -4.53
C GLY A 69 -10.62 13.41 -4.75
N PHE A 70 -10.91 12.95 -5.97
CA PHE A 70 -12.20 12.39 -6.39
C PHE A 70 -12.81 11.36 -5.42
N ILE A 71 -12.04 10.32 -5.05
CA ILE A 71 -12.50 9.27 -4.13
C ILE A 71 -12.73 9.85 -2.73
N GLY A 72 -11.78 10.65 -2.24
CA GLY A 72 -11.82 11.24 -0.91
C GLY A 72 -13.02 12.14 -0.71
N THR A 73 -13.27 13.07 -1.64
CA THR A 73 -14.41 13.98 -1.59
C THR A 73 -15.73 13.25 -1.74
N THR A 74 -15.81 12.27 -2.65
CA THR A 74 -17.02 11.44 -2.83
C THR A 74 -17.35 10.65 -1.57
N LEU A 75 -16.34 10.07 -0.91
CA LEU A 75 -16.51 9.38 0.35
C LEU A 75 -16.93 10.35 1.47
N GLY A 76 -16.28 11.51 1.55
CA GLY A 76 -16.59 12.53 2.55
C GLY A 76 -18.05 12.97 2.47
N ARG A 77 -18.56 13.28 1.27
CA ARG A 77 -19.98 13.64 1.06
C ARG A 77 -20.98 12.61 1.57
N ARG A 78 -20.61 11.33 1.58
CA ARG A 78 -21.49 10.24 2.07
C ARG A 78 -21.42 10.02 3.57
N LEU A 79 -20.36 10.51 4.23
CA LEU A 79 -20.08 10.22 5.63
C LEU A 79 -20.24 11.44 6.54
N VAL A 80 -20.19 12.65 5.98
CA VAL A 80 -20.07 13.90 6.74
C VAL A 80 -21.30 14.22 7.62
N ASP A 81 -22.50 13.78 7.23
CA ASP A 81 -23.73 14.05 7.98
C ASP A 81 -23.74 13.35 9.35
N ASP A 82 -23.17 12.14 9.41
CA ASP A 82 -23.17 11.29 10.60
C ASP A 82 -21.82 11.25 11.34
N ASN A 83 -20.77 11.88 10.79
CA ASN A 83 -19.39 11.73 11.28
C ASN A 83 -18.60 13.03 11.21
N HIS A 84 -17.57 13.13 12.04
CA HIS A 84 -16.58 14.20 11.98
C HIS A 84 -15.43 13.80 11.04
N LEU A 85 -15.23 14.56 9.98
CA LEU A 85 -14.22 14.30 8.96
C LEU A 85 -13.03 15.23 9.15
N VAL A 86 -11.83 14.66 9.14
CA VAL A 86 -10.56 15.38 9.15
C VAL A 86 -9.90 15.08 7.83
N VAL A 87 -9.84 16.05 6.94
CA VAL A 87 -9.27 15.89 5.60
C VAL A 87 -7.90 16.53 5.55
N VAL A 88 -6.91 15.81 5.02
CA VAL A 88 -5.61 16.38 4.67
C VAL A 88 -5.29 16.14 3.19
N ASP A 89 -4.94 17.20 2.48
CA ASP A 89 -4.59 17.18 1.06
C ASP A 89 -3.72 18.37 0.67
N ASN A 90 -2.87 18.22 -0.35
CA ASN A 90 -2.03 19.30 -0.86
C ASN A 90 -2.66 20.07 -2.03
N LEU A 91 -3.89 19.71 -2.42
CA LEU A 91 -4.69 20.33 -3.49
C LEU A 91 -4.06 20.21 -4.88
N HIS A 92 -3.14 19.28 -5.11
CA HIS A 92 -2.59 19.04 -6.45
C HIS A 92 -3.68 18.60 -7.44
N ARG A 93 -4.70 17.87 -6.98
CA ARG A 93 -5.92 17.58 -7.72
C ARG A 93 -7.10 17.86 -6.80
N ASP A 94 -7.73 19.00 -7.01
CA ASP A 94 -8.75 19.53 -6.11
C ASP A 94 -10.16 19.29 -6.65
N ALA A 95 -10.92 18.47 -5.95
CA ALA A 95 -12.34 18.22 -6.13
C ALA A 95 -13.16 18.68 -4.90
N LEU A 96 -12.50 19.16 -3.84
CA LEU A 96 -13.16 19.55 -2.59
C LEU A 96 -13.62 20.99 -2.63
N THR A 97 -12.76 21.92 -3.07
CA THR A 97 -13.01 23.37 -2.94
C THR A 97 -14.34 23.80 -3.57
N ASP A 98 -14.68 23.24 -4.74
CA ASP A 98 -15.93 23.55 -5.45
C ASP A 98 -17.11 22.63 -5.07
N SER A 99 -16.97 21.82 -4.03
CA SER A 99 -18.01 20.88 -3.58
C SER A 99 -18.82 21.44 -2.41
N ASP A 100 -20.03 20.89 -2.23
CA ASP A 100 -20.89 21.13 -1.06
C ASP A 100 -20.27 20.63 0.27
N LEU A 101 -19.23 19.80 0.20
CA LEU A 101 -18.53 19.29 1.37
C LEU A 101 -17.63 20.36 2.03
N ALA A 102 -17.06 21.28 1.25
CA ALA A 102 -16.02 22.21 1.72
C ALA A 102 -16.45 23.09 2.91
N GLU A 103 -17.72 23.45 2.96
CA GLU A 103 -18.28 24.33 4.00
C GLU A 103 -19.07 23.54 5.06
N HIS A 104 -19.05 22.21 5.02
CA HIS A 104 -19.84 21.40 5.94
C HIS A 104 -19.30 21.51 7.38
N PRO A 105 -20.14 21.73 8.41
CA PRO A 105 -19.69 22.00 9.79
C PRO A 105 -18.96 20.82 10.45
N ASN A 106 -19.18 19.59 9.98
CA ASN A 106 -18.48 18.40 10.45
C ASN A 106 -17.19 18.09 9.66
N LEU A 107 -16.78 18.96 8.73
CA LEU A 107 -15.52 18.84 7.98
C LEU A 107 -14.46 19.77 8.58
N GLU A 108 -13.33 19.20 8.93
CA GLU A 108 -12.09 19.90 9.29
C GLU A 108 -11.08 19.68 8.15
N PHE A 109 -10.76 20.72 7.38
CA PHE A 109 -9.81 20.64 6.28
C PHE A 109 -8.42 21.19 6.67
N HIS A 110 -7.38 20.43 6.34
CA HIS A 110 -5.98 20.76 6.52
C HIS A 110 -5.25 20.70 5.19
N GLN A 111 -4.73 21.84 4.72
CA GLN A 111 -3.85 21.83 3.56
C GLN A 111 -2.46 21.34 3.97
N GLY A 112 -2.05 20.18 3.49
CA GLY A 112 -0.80 19.53 3.89
C GLY A 112 -0.42 18.34 3.01
N ASP A 113 0.81 17.87 3.13
CA ASP A 113 1.32 16.74 2.33
C ASP A 113 1.40 15.47 3.18
N VAL A 114 1.07 14.32 2.58
CA VAL A 114 1.18 13.01 3.25
C VAL A 114 2.64 12.64 3.61
N LEU A 115 3.61 13.34 3.03
CA LEU A 115 5.02 13.23 3.39
C LEU A 115 5.38 13.95 4.71
N ASP A 116 4.48 14.77 5.26
CA ASP A 116 4.64 15.41 6.56
C ASP A 116 4.16 14.46 7.67
N ALA A 117 5.11 13.72 8.25
CA ALA A 117 4.81 12.74 9.29
C ALA A 117 4.31 13.40 10.59
N GLU A 118 4.81 14.59 10.95
CA GLU A 118 4.42 15.29 12.18
C GLU A 118 2.97 15.75 12.09
N LEU A 119 2.59 16.34 10.95
CA LEU A 119 1.20 16.70 10.67
C LEU A 119 0.28 15.47 10.73
N LEU A 120 0.66 14.36 10.11
CA LEU A 120 -0.16 13.16 10.14
C LEU A 120 -0.34 12.59 11.55
N LEU A 121 0.70 12.62 12.38
CA LEU A 121 0.62 12.21 13.79
C LEU A 121 -0.36 13.09 14.57
N GLU A 122 -0.32 14.41 14.37
CA GLU A 122 -1.25 15.35 14.99
C GLU A 122 -2.69 15.08 14.54
N LEU A 123 -2.93 15.01 13.24
CA LEU A 123 -4.28 14.86 12.68
C LEU A 123 -4.89 13.48 12.99
N ALA A 124 -4.08 12.43 13.12
CA ALA A 124 -4.54 11.10 13.48
C ALA A 124 -5.01 10.98 14.94
N HIS A 125 -4.64 11.92 15.82
CA HIS A 125 -4.98 11.82 17.24
C HIS A 125 -6.50 11.66 17.47
N GLY A 126 -6.88 10.57 18.13
CA GLY A 126 -8.28 10.26 18.43
C GLY A 126 -9.12 9.86 17.20
N ALA A 127 -8.50 9.64 16.04
CA ALA A 127 -9.20 9.05 14.90
C ALA A 127 -9.67 7.64 15.25
N THR A 128 -10.90 7.34 14.86
CA THR A 128 -11.46 5.97 14.94
C THR A 128 -11.29 5.24 13.61
N HIS A 129 -11.26 6.00 12.50
CA HIS A 129 -11.10 5.47 11.16
C HIS A 129 -10.06 6.30 10.43
N VAL A 130 -9.20 5.63 9.67
CA VAL A 130 -8.23 6.27 8.77
C VAL A 130 -8.50 5.76 7.37
N VAL A 131 -8.68 6.67 6.42
CA VAL A 131 -8.85 6.36 4.99
C VAL A 131 -7.69 7.00 4.23
N HIS A 132 -6.85 6.16 3.64
CA HIS A 132 -5.69 6.58 2.87
C HIS A 132 -5.98 6.58 1.37
N CYS A 133 -6.39 7.75 0.85
CA CYS A 133 -6.58 7.99 -0.58
C CYS A 133 -5.41 8.74 -1.22
N ALA A 134 -4.53 9.38 -0.44
CA ALA A 134 -3.40 10.16 -0.94
C ALA A 134 -2.43 9.28 -1.73
N ALA A 135 -2.34 9.51 -3.04
CA ALA A 135 -1.37 8.85 -3.91
C ALA A 135 -1.19 9.64 -5.21
N ILE A 136 -0.03 9.49 -5.83
CA ILE A 136 0.16 9.80 -7.25
C ILE A 136 -0.33 8.59 -8.04
N ALA A 137 -1.24 8.85 -8.96
CA ALA A 137 -1.90 7.88 -9.83
C ALA A 137 -2.14 8.53 -11.21
N GLY A 138 -2.34 7.70 -12.22
CA GLY A 138 -2.49 8.11 -13.62
C GLY A 138 -1.23 7.82 -14.42
N VAL A 139 -1.38 7.10 -15.54
CA VAL A 139 -0.25 6.61 -16.35
C VAL A 139 0.69 7.74 -16.78
N ASP A 140 0.14 8.84 -17.30
CA ASP A 140 0.93 9.98 -17.77
C ASP A 140 1.70 10.64 -16.63
N THR A 141 1.04 10.93 -15.50
CA THR A 141 1.68 11.52 -14.32
C THR A 141 2.80 10.63 -13.76
N VAL A 142 2.62 9.31 -13.79
CA VAL A 142 3.62 8.35 -13.31
C VAL A 142 4.81 8.27 -14.27
N ILE A 143 4.58 8.32 -15.59
CA ILE A 143 5.66 8.40 -16.60
C ILE A 143 6.46 9.69 -16.43
N GLU A 144 5.78 10.81 -16.21
CA GLU A 144 6.40 12.13 -16.04
C GLU A 144 7.21 12.24 -14.75
N SER A 145 6.79 11.55 -13.68
CA SER A 145 7.38 11.71 -12.34
C SER A 145 7.44 10.40 -11.54
N PRO A 146 8.19 9.38 -12.01
CA PRO A 146 8.23 8.06 -11.36
C PRO A 146 8.90 8.10 -9.98
N VAL A 147 9.94 8.93 -9.80
CA VAL A 147 10.61 9.12 -8.49
C VAL A 147 9.66 9.72 -7.48
N ARG A 148 8.92 10.78 -7.87
CA ARG A 148 7.92 11.41 -7.01
C ARG A 148 6.80 10.43 -6.66
N THR A 149 6.35 9.63 -7.64
CA THR A 149 5.34 8.58 -7.45
C THR A 149 5.78 7.60 -6.38
N MET A 150 6.98 7.02 -6.52
CA MET A 150 7.52 6.09 -5.51
C MET A 150 7.64 6.76 -4.15
N ARG A 151 8.16 7.99 -4.09
CA ARG A 151 8.31 8.72 -2.83
C ARG A 151 6.97 8.92 -2.13
N VAL A 152 5.97 9.50 -2.82
CA VAL A 152 4.65 9.78 -2.23
C VAL A 152 3.94 8.50 -1.85
N ASN A 153 3.87 7.53 -2.75
CA ASN A 153 3.09 6.31 -2.52
C ASN A 153 3.75 5.37 -1.50
N LEU A 154 5.08 5.36 -1.36
CA LEU A 154 5.73 4.52 -0.35
C LEU A 154 5.83 5.24 1.00
N ILE A 155 6.46 6.42 1.01
CA ILE A 155 6.72 7.14 2.26
C ILE A 155 5.41 7.70 2.83
N GLY A 156 4.51 8.18 1.98
CA GLY A 156 3.20 8.65 2.43
C GLY A 156 2.38 7.53 3.07
N THR A 157 2.33 6.34 2.46
CA THR A 157 1.64 5.19 3.06
C THR A 157 2.31 4.75 4.36
N TYR A 158 3.64 4.72 4.41
CA TYR A 158 4.37 4.46 5.65
C TYR A 158 4.00 5.47 6.76
N ASN A 159 4.03 6.77 6.47
CA ASN A 159 3.69 7.81 7.45
C ASN A 159 2.26 7.66 7.98
N VAL A 160 1.30 7.29 7.11
CA VAL A 160 -0.09 7.06 7.53
C VAL A 160 -0.22 5.84 8.42
N LEU A 161 0.53 4.77 8.13
CA LEU A 161 0.57 3.58 8.99
C LEU A 161 1.18 3.92 10.36
N GLU A 162 2.27 4.69 10.42
CA GLU A 162 2.86 5.17 11.67
C GLU A 162 1.89 6.05 12.47
N ALA A 163 1.19 6.97 11.81
CA ALA A 163 0.17 7.81 12.45
C ALA A 163 -0.99 6.97 13.01
N ALA A 164 -1.40 5.92 12.29
CA ALA A 164 -2.42 4.99 12.76
C ALA A 164 -1.94 4.13 13.95
N VAL A 165 -0.66 3.74 13.97
CA VAL A 165 -0.05 3.07 15.13
C VAL A 165 -0.05 3.99 16.35
N ALA A 166 0.30 5.27 16.18
CA ALA A 166 0.29 6.25 17.27
C ALA A 166 -1.10 6.44 17.91
N THR A 167 -2.18 6.30 17.13
CA THR A 167 -3.58 6.37 17.62
C THR A 167 -4.27 5.00 17.75
N LYS A 168 -3.50 3.90 17.80
CA LYS A 168 -4.03 2.53 17.77
C LYS A 168 -5.05 2.22 18.88
N GLN A 169 -5.01 2.95 20.00
CA GLN A 169 -5.98 2.79 21.09
C GLN A 169 -7.43 3.17 20.69
N THR A 170 -7.60 4.02 19.68
CA THR A 170 -8.91 4.45 19.19
C THR A 170 -9.23 3.95 17.79
N VAL A 171 -8.21 3.62 16.99
CA VAL A 171 -8.41 3.18 15.60
C VAL A 171 -9.12 1.82 15.56
N GLU A 172 -10.29 1.81 14.94
CA GLU A 172 -11.11 0.63 14.68
C GLU A 172 -10.85 0.06 13.28
N ARG A 173 -10.46 0.92 12.34
CA ARG A 173 -10.16 0.53 10.95
C ARG A 173 -9.20 1.51 10.28
N LEU A 174 -8.21 0.96 9.57
CA LEU A 174 -7.45 1.68 8.56
C LEU A 174 -7.78 1.10 7.19
N ILE A 175 -8.19 1.96 6.25
CA ILE A 175 -8.48 1.58 4.88
C ILE A 175 -7.41 2.20 3.99
N GLU A 176 -6.71 1.37 3.24
CA GLU A 176 -5.74 1.77 2.24
C GLU A 176 -6.27 1.44 0.85
N PHE A 177 -6.16 2.37 -0.09
CA PHE A 177 -6.43 2.09 -1.50
C PHE A 177 -5.18 1.57 -2.20
N SER A 178 -5.28 0.38 -2.79
CA SER A 178 -4.37 -0.14 -3.79
C SER A 178 -4.95 0.11 -5.20
N THR A 179 -4.77 -0.81 -6.15
CA THR A 179 -5.22 -0.71 -7.53
C THR A 179 -5.38 -2.10 -8.16
N SER A 180 -6.31 -2.27 -9.10
CA SER A 180 -6.37 -3.47 -9.94
C SER A 180 -5.11 -3.67 -10.81
N GLU A 181 -4.30 -2.64 -11.03
CA GLU A 181 -3.06 -2.73 -11.81
C GLU A 181 -2.02 -3.68 -11.19
N VAL A 182 -2.14 -4.02 -9.90
CA VAL A 182 -1.30 -5.05 -9.25
C VAL A 182 -1.48 -6.43 -9.89
N PHE A 183 -2.57 -6.67 -10.62
CA PHE A 183 -2.80 -7.90 -11.39
C PHE A 183 -2.23 -7.83 -12.82
N GLY A 184 -1.73 -6.67 -13.24
CA GLY A 184 -1.17 -6.47 -14.57
C GLY A 184 -2.15 -6.84 -15.69
N THR A 185 -1.68 -7.60 -16.67
CA THR A 185 -2.49 -8.01 -17.83
C THR A 185 -3.63 -8.97 -17.50
N HIS A 186 -3.71 -9.49 -16.28
CA HIS A 186 -4.74 -10.45 -15.87
C HIS A 186 -5.95 -9.80 -15.19
N ALA A 187 -5.94 -8.48 -14.98
CA ALA A 187 -6.96 -7.78 -14.19
C ALA A 187 -8.42 -8.02 -14.65
N TYR A 188 -8.66 -8.41 -15.90
CA TYR A 188 -10.02 -8.68 -16.40
C TYR A 188 -10.69 -9.95 -15.83
N ASN A 189 -9.94 -10.85 -15.19
CA ASN A 189 -10.48 -12.12 -14.66
C ASN A 189 -9.69 -12.60 -13.44
N VAL A 190 -9.83 -11.88 -12.33
CA VAL A 190 -9.12 -12.15 -11.07
C VAL A 190 -10.07 -12.22 -9.89
N ARG A 191 -9.59 -12.86 -8.82
CA ARG A 191 -10.15 -12.80 -7.46
C ARG A 191 -9.05 -12.33 -6.51
N GLU A 192 -9.41 -11.89 -5.31
CA GLU A 192 -8.46 -11.29 -4.35
C GLU A 192 -7.21 -12.14 -4.06
N GLY A 193 -7.35 -13.46 -4.01
CA GLY A 193 -6.23 -14.39 -3.77
C GLY A 193 -5.38 -14.72 -5.00
N HIS A 194 -5.62 -14.10 -6.16
CA HIS A 194 -4.77 -14.32 -7.34
C HIS A 194 -3.41 -13.64 -7.16
N VAL A 195 -2.39 -14.23 -7.79
CA VAL A 195 -1.02 -13.75 -7.73
C VAL A 195 -0.92 -12.37 -8.40
N THR A 196 -0.28 -11.43 -7.70
CA THR A 196 0.05 -10.11 -8.23
C THR A 196 1.22 -10.19 -9.20
N THR A 197 1.29 -9.27 -10.15
CA THR A 197 2.31 -9.25 -11.21
C THR A 197 3.10 -7.95 -11.11
N THR A 198 4.42 -8.09 -11.00
CA THR A 198 5.38 -7.00 -11.21
C THR A 198 6.10 -7.29 -12.52
N GLY A 199 5.96 -6.41 -13.52
CA GLY A 199 6.67 -6.58 -14.78
C GLY A 199 8.10 -6.06 -14.72
N SER A 200 8.68 -5.87 -15.90
CA SER A 200 10.09 -5.48 -16.06
C SER A 200 10.40 -4.12 -15.43
N VAL A 201 11.55 -4.02 -14.76
CA VAL A 201 12.07 -2.73 -14.29
C VAL A 201 12.30 -1.80 -15.49
N GLY A 202 11.78 -0.57 -15.41
CA GLY A 202 11.91 0.45 -16.45
C GLY A 202 10.60 0.83 -17.14
N GLU A 203 9.51 0.08 -16.98
CA GLU A 203 8.19 0.51 -17.49
C GLU A 203 7.39 1.24 -16.40
N ALA A 204 6.92 2.44 -16.71
CA ALA A 204 6.25 3.32 -15.75
C ALA A 204 4.98 2.73 -15.13
N ARG A 205 4.21 1.93 -15.89
CA ARG A 205 3.04 1.18 -15.36
C ARG A 205 3.40 0.37 -14.11
N TRP A 206 4.60 -0.21 -14.09
CA TRP A 206 5.04 -1.04 -12.97
C TRP A 206 5.52 -0.21 -11.80
N THR A 207 5.98 1.03 -12.01
CA THR A 207 6.31 1.94 -10.91
C THR A 207 5.09 2.20 -10.02
N TYR A 208 3.95 2.52 -10.62
CA TYR A 208 2.71 2.72 -9.86
C TYR A 208 2.22 1.42 -9.20
N ALA A 209 2.10 0.34 -9.97
CA ALA A 209 1.65 -0.95 -9.45
C ALA A 209 2.53 -1.48 -8.31
N VAL A 210 3.86 -1.38 -8.43
CA VAL A 210 4.81 -1.76 -7.38
C VAL A 210 4.64 -0.88 -6.14
N SER A 211 4.48 0.43 -6.30
CA SER A 211 4.27 1.32 -5.15
C SER A 211 3.02 0.96 -4.36
N LYS A 212 1.92 0.61 -5.04
CA LYS A 212 0.68 0.18 -4.40
C LYS A 212 0.79 -1.20 -3.78
N LEU A 213 1.43 -2.16 -4.48
CA LEU A 213 1.67 -3.50 -3.94
C LEU A 213 2.54 -3.47 -2.67
N ALA A 214 3.54 -2.58 -2.63
CA ALA A 214 4.34 -2.36 -1.43
C ALA A 214 3.49 -1.80 -0.28
N GLY A 215 2.55 -0.89 -0.56
CA GLY A 215 1.54 -0.44 0.40
C GLY A 215 0.75 -1.59 1.02
N GLU A 216 0.22 -2.51 0.19
CA GLU A 216 -0.51 -3.69 0.70
C GLU A 216 0.34 -4.56 1.62
N HIS A 217 1.60 -4.79 1.25
CA HIS A 217 2.53 -5.56 2.08
C HIS A 217 2.86 -4.85 3.39
N MET A 218 3.00 -3.52 3.38
CA MET A 218 3.16 -2.74 4.61
C MET A 218 1.91 -2.86 5.48
N ALA A 219 0.72 -2.58 4.94
CA ALA A 219 -0.53 -2.68 5.70
C ALA A 219 -0.75 -4.07 6.32
N HIS A 220 -0.39 -5.14 5.60
CA HIS A 220 -0.46 -6.51 6.11
C HIS A 220 0.59 -6.78 7.19
N ALA A 221 1.84 -6.33 7.01
CA ALA A 221 2.89 -6.48 8.02
C ALA A 221 2.54 -5.75 9.33
N TYR A 222 2.00 -4.53 9.23
CA TYR A 222 1.53 -3.77 10.39
C TYR A 222 0.34 -4.43 11.10
N HIS A 223 -0.52 -5.13 10.36
CA HIS A 223 -1.55 -5.97 10.96
C HIS A 223 -0.93 -7.16 11.71
N ASP A 224 -0.04 -7.91 11.05
CA ASP A 224 0.51 -9.15 11.62
C ASP A 224 1.43 -8.90 12.82
N GLU A 225 2.26 -7.86 12.77
CA GLU A 225 3.20 -7.52 13.85
C GLU A 225 2.53 -6.66 14.92
N LEU A 226 1.80 -5.63 14.50
CA LEU A 226 1.30 -4.60 15.40
C LEU A 226 -0.21 -4.67 15.61
N ASN A 227 -0.93 -5.68 15.11
CA ASN A 227 -2.39 -5.82 15.25
C ASN A 227 -3.16 -4.55 14.84
N LEU A 228 -2.66 -3.82 13.83
CA LEU A 228 -3.35 -2.68 13.27
C LEU A 228 -4.53 -3.18 12.41
N PRO A 229 -5.77 -2.68 12.56
CA PRO A 229 -6.95 -3.22 11.87
C PRO A 229 -7.02 -2.70 10.41
N THR A 230 -6.09 -3.14 9.56
CA THR A 230 -5.97 -2.68 8.18
C THR A 230 -6.89 -3.43 7.21
N VAL A 231 -7.33 -2.74 6.16
CA VAL A 231 -8.06 -3.29 5.01
C VAL A 231 -7.52 -2.60 3.75
N THR A 232 -7.12 -3.39 2.77
CA THR A 232 -6.71 -2.88 1.45
C THR A 232 -7.87 -3.03 0.46
N VAL A 233 -8.13 -1.99 -0.32
CA VAL A 233 -9.14 -1.99 -1.40
C VAL A 233 -8.45 -1.85 -2.75
N ARG A 234 -8.71 -2.77 -3.69
CA ARG A 234 -8.20 -2.71 -5.07
C ARG A 234 -9.31 -2.26 -6.03
N PRO A 235 -9.51 -0.94 -6.25
CA PRO A 235 -10.50 -0.45 -7.19
C PRO A 235 -10.17 -0.85 -8.64
N PHE A 236 -11.22 -1.04 -9.44
CA PHE A 236 -11.14 -1.31 -10.87
C PHE A 236 -11.76 -0.14 -11.63
N ASN A 237 -10.93 0.67 -12.29
CA ASN A 237 -11.35 1.80 -13.15
C ASN A 237 -12.40 2.71 -12.49
N VAL A 238 -12.04 3.29 -11.34
CA VAL A 238 -12.83 4.29 -10.60
C VAL A 238 -12.50 5.70 -11.09
#